data_AF-A0A929DDT4-F1
#
_entry.id   AF-A0A929DDT4-F1
#
_cell.length_a   1.000
_cell.length_b   1.000
_cell.length_c   1.000
_cell.angle_alpha   90.00
_cell.angle_beta   90.00
_cell.angle_gamma   90.00
#
_symmetry.space_group_name_H-M   'P 1'
#
loop_
_entity.id
_entity.type
_entity.pdbx_description
1 polymer ?
#
loop_
_entity_poly.entity_id
_entity_poly.type
_entity_poly.pdbx_seq_one_letter_code
_entity_poly.pdbx_strand_id
1 'polypeptide(L)' 'RGEPAIIQRPYVLPDLCTGCGICEYQCPVEGEAAIRIYARRET' A
#
# COMPACT_ATOMS: atom_id res chain seq x y z
N ARG A 1 -1.21 -21.28 -0.97
CA ARG A 1 0.20 -21.73 -0.91
C ARG A 1 1.06 -20.48 -0.95
N GLY A 2 1.93 -20.24 0.03
CA GLY A 2 2.89 -19.15 0.00
C GLY A 2 4.21 -19.68 -0.54
N GLU A 3 4.51 -19.36 -1.80
CA GLU A 3 5.82 -19.60 -2.39
C GLU A 3 6.66 -18.32 -2.22
N PRO A 4 7.95 -18.41 -1.87
CA PRO A 4 8.79 -17.22 -1.78
C PRO A 4 8.90 -16.58 -3.17
N ALA A 5 8.38 -15.36 -3.27
CA ALA A 5 8.42 -14.56 -4.49
C ALA A 5 9.30 -13.32 -4.26
N ILE A 6 10.10 -12.96 -5.27
CA ILE A 6 10.78 -11.67 -5.30
C ILE A 6 9.73 -10.65 -5.75
N ILE A 7 9.38 -9.72 -4.86
CA ILE A 7 8.35 -8.71 -5.11
C ILE A 7 9.01 -7.36 -5.31
N GLN A 8 8.58 -6.65 -6.36
CA GLN A 8 9.05 -5.29 -6.63
C GLN A 8 8.40 -4.30 -5.66
N ARG A 9 9.15 -3.26 -5.27
CA ARG A 9 8.62 -2.21 -4.41
C ARG A 9 7.67 -1.32 -5.22
N PRO A 10 6.41 -1.12 -4.79
CA PRO A 10 5.46 -0.29 -5.53
C PRO A 10 5.86 1.19 -5.45
N TYR A 11 5.42 1.96 -6.45
CA TYR A 11 5.58 3.41 -6.50
C TYR A 11 4.22 4.06 -6.70
N VAL A 12 3.93 5.11 -5.92
CA VAL A 12 2.66 5.84 -5.98
C VAL A 12 2.87 7.11 -6.80
N LEU A 13 1.96 7.35 -7.74
CA LEU A 13 1.82 8.64 -8.42
C LEU A 13 0.79 9.46 -7.64
N PRO A 14 1.19 10.49 -6.86
CA PRO A 14 0.29 11.18 -5.94
C PRO A 14 -0.89 11.83 -6.64
N ASP A 15 -0.68 12.39 -7.83
CA ASP A 15 -1.72 13.03 -8.65
C ASP A 15 -2.85 12.09 -9.10
N LEU A 16 -2.58 10.77 -9.10
CA LEU A 16 -3.56 9.74 -9.45
C LEU A 16 -4.11 8.99 -8.22
N CYS A 17 -3.52 9.21 -7.04
CA CYS A 17 -3.92 8.51 -5.83
C CYS A 17 -5.24 9.07 -5.31
N THR A 18 -6.28 8.23 -5.28
CA THR A 18 -7.61 8.62 -4.75
C THR A 18 -7.74 8.45 -3.24
N GLY A 19 -6.73 7.87 -2.58
CA GLY A 19 -6.79 7.57 -1.14
C GLY A 19 -7.67 6.38 -0.77
N CYS A 20 -7.98 5.47 -1.71
CA CYS A 20 -8.88 4.33 -1.45
C CYS A 20 -8.36 3.26 -0.48
N GLY A 21 -7.04 3.22 -0.21
CA GLY A 21 -6.44 2.27 0.74
C GLY A 21 -6.20 0.86 0.22
N ILE A 22 -6.57 0.53 -1.03
CA ILE A 22 -6.42 -0.85 -1.55
C ILE A 22 -4.96 -1.33 -1.56
N CYS A 23 -4.01 -0.42 -1.79
CA CYS A 23 -2.59 -0.73 -1.79
C CYS A 23 -2.05 -1.14 -0.41
N GLU A 24 -2.63 -0.59 0.67
CA GLU A 24 -2.31 -0.98 2.04
C GLU A 24 -2.95 -2.34 2.36
N TYR A 25 -4.24 -2.51 2.03
CA TYR A 25 -5.01 -3.71 2.34
C TYR A 25 -4.56 -4.96 1.58
N GLN A 26 -4.13 -4.81 0.33
CA GLN A 26 -3.71 -5.93 -0.53
C GLN A 26 -2.20 -6.19 -0.48
N CYS A 27 -1.48 -5.59 0.47
CA CYS A 27 -0.05 -5.80 0.57
C CYS A 27 0.26 -7.30 0.74
N PRO A 28 1.05 -7.92 -0.15
CA PRO A 28 1.25 -9.37 -0.16
C PRO A 28 2.27 -9.84 0.88
N VAL A 29 2.89 -8.91 1.60
CA VAL A 29 3.90 -9.21 2.62
C VAL A 29 3.28 -9.14 4.01
N GLU A 30 3.77 -9.99 4.91
CA GLU A 30 3.41 -9.90 6.31
C GLU A 30 4.15 -8.72 6.98
N GLY A 31 3.48 -8.06 7.93
CA GLY A 31 4.03 -6.91 8.66
C GLY A 31 3.53 -5.57 8.13
N GLU A 32 4.41 -4.57 8.11
CA GLU A 32 4.04 -3.22 7.66
C GLU A 32 3.89 -3.17 6.14
N ALA A 33 2.73 -2.67 5.68
CA ALA A 33 2.48 -2.47 4.27
C ALA A 33 3.45 -1.44 3.67
N ALA A 34 3.85 -1.65 2.43
CA ALA A 34 4.79 -0.77 1.72
C ALA A 34 4.23 0.63 1.45
N ILE A 35 2.90 0.76 1.34
CA ILE A 35 2.19 2.04 1.16
C ILE A 35 1.15 2.13 2.27
N ARG A 36 1.06 3.30 2.90
CA ARG A 36 0.06 3.60 3.94
C ARG A 36 -0.75 4.83 3.60
N ILE A 37 -2.04 4.79 3.84
CA ILE A 37 -2.96 5.90 3.58
C ILE A 37 -3.43 6.48 4.91
N TYR A 38 -3.24 7.79 5.08
CA TYR A 38 -3.70 8.50 6.26
C TYR A 38 -4.87 9.41 5.89
N ALA A 39 -5.98 9.30 6.62
CA ALA A 39 -6.99 10.34 6.57
C ALA A 39 -6.37 11.63 7.09
N ARG A 40 -6.51 12.72 6.33
CA ARG A 40 -6.21 14.05 6.85
C ARG A 40 -7.22 14.33 7.95
N ARG A 41 -6.80 14.24 9.22
CA ARG A 41 -7.63 14.69 10.33
C ARG A 41 -7.91 16.18 10.13
N GLU A 42 -9.18 16.50 10.05
CA GLU A 42 -9.69 17.87 10.06
C GLU A 42 -9.52 18.38 11.50
N THR A 43 -8.91 19.55 11.67
CA THR A 43 -8.69 20.17 12.99
C THR A 43 -9.96 20.85 13.48
#